data_AF-A0A8G2E655-F1
#
_entry.id   AF-A0A8G2E655-F1
#
_cell.length_a   1.000
_cell.length_b   1.000
_cell.length_c   1.000
_cell.angle_alpha   90.00
_cell.angle_beta   90.00
_cell.angle_gamma   90.00
#
_symmetry.space_group_name_H-M   'P 1'
#
loop_
_entity.id
_entity.type
_entity.pdbx_description
1 polymer ?
#
loop_
_entity_poly.entity_id
_entity_poly.type
_entity_poly.pdbx_seq_one_letter_code
_entity_poly.pdbx_strand_id
1 'polypeptide(L)' 'MKKLILLGLLVLSGQAMATKITMTDPQEEQTENGKTLCIYENRMYSFTYITKGSCPYAKTFDTEDSE' A
#
# COMPACT_ATOMS: atom_id res chain seq x y z
N MET A 1 -44.86 -19.03 2.13
CA MET A 1 -43.44 -19.30 1.81
C MET A 1 -42.93 -18.24 0.83
N LYS A 2 -42.54 -17.05 1.31
CA LYS A 2 -41.99 -15.98 0.43
C LYS A 2 -41.29 -14.85 1.20
N LYS A 3 -41.49 -14.75 2.52
CA LYS A 3 -40.85 -13.73 3.37
C LYS A 3 -39.54 -14.17 4.05
N LEU A 4 -39.13 -15.44 3.88
CA LEU A 4 -37.92 -15.98 4.50
C LEU A 4 -36.65 -15.81 3.64
N ILE A 5 -36.77 -15.36 2.39
CA ILE A 5 -35.61 -15.21 1.49
C ILE A 5 -34.86 -13.89 1.72
N LEU A 6 -35.49 -12.89 2.37
CA LEU A 6 -34.88 -11.57 2.59
C LEU A 6 -33.96 -11.47 3.81
N LEU A 7 -33.92 -12.46 4.71
CA LEU A 7 -33.08 -12.39 5.91
C LEU A 7 -31.64 -12.90 5.72
N GLY A 8 -31.33 -13.53 4.58
CA GLY A 8 -30.02 -14.13 4.31
C GLY A 8 -28.98 -13.20 3.66
N LEU A 9 -29.36 -11.97 3.28
CA LEU A 9 -28.47 -11.03 2.59
C LEU A 9 -27.76 -10.04 3.53
N LEU A 10 -27.74 -10.32 4.83
CA LEU A 10 -27.01 -9.49 5.79
C LEU A 10 -25.50 -9.82 5.74
N VAL A 11 -24.83 -9.04 4.91
CA VAL A 11 -23.50 -8.46 5.16
C VAL A 11 -22.34 -9.45 5.33
N LEU A 12 -21.94 -10.09 4.23
CA LEU A 12 -20.50 -10.29 3.99
C LEU A 12 -19.98 -9.11 3.16
N SER A 13 -19.90 -7.93 3.77
CA SER A 13 -18.95 -6.94 3.27
C SER A 13 -17.58 -7.47 3.64
N GLY A 14 -17.01 -8.34 2.80
CA GLY A 14 -15.61 -8.72 2.90
C GLY A 14 -14.80 -7.44 2.85
N GLN A 15 -14.37 -6.97 4.01
CA GLN A 15 -13.35 -5.95 4.11
C GLN A 15 -12.14 -6.58 3.45
N ALA A 16 -11.87 -6.21 2.21
CA ALA A 16 -10.63 -6.59 1.56
C ALA A 16 -9.53 -5.86 2.34
N MET A 17 -9.02 -6.50 3.39
CA MET A 17 -7.77 -6.11 4.04
C MET A 17 -6.72 -6.34 2.96
N ALA A 18 -6.43 -5.30 2.18
CA ALA A 18 -5.37 -5.36 1.18
C ALA A 18 -4.07 -5.43 1.97
N THR A 19 -3.56 -6.65 2.19
CA THR A 19 -2.30 -6.87 2.92
C THR A 19 -1.10 -6.34 2.14
N LYS A 20 -1.27 -6.06 0.84
CA LYS A 20 -0.26 -5.46 -0.03
C LYS A 20 -0.81 -4.25 -0.74
N ILE A 21 0.03 -3.23 -0.89
CA ILE A 21 -0.27 -2.03 -1.67
C ILE A 21 0.86 -1.79 -2.68
N THR A 22 0.50 -1.47 -3.91
CA THR A 22 1.46 -0.95 -4.89
C THR A 22 1.35 0.56 -4.91
N MET A 23 2.47 1.23 -4.65
CA MET A 23 2.58 2.68 -4.67
C MET A 23 3.48 3.11 -5.82
N THR A 24 3.25 4.32 -6.31
CA THR A 24 3.94 4.89 -7.46
C THR A 24 4.43 6.29 -7.15
N ASP A 25 5.33 6.81 -7.99
CA ASP A 25 5.79 8.20 -7.94
C ASP A 25 6.46 8.57 -6.60
N PRO A 26 7.55 7.87 -6.21
CA PRO A 26 8.24 8.17 -4.97
C PRO A 26 8.91 9.54 -5.01
N GLN A 27 8.99 10.20 -3.85
CA GLN A 27 9.93 11.29 -3.67
C GLN A 27 11.34 10.71 -3.55
N GLU A 28 12.31 11.31 -4.26
CA GLU A 28 13.71 10.86 -4.27
C GLU A 28 14.59 11.84 -3.49
N GLU A 29 15.34 11.32 -2.52
CA GLU A 29 16.33 12.07 -1.78
C GLU A 29 17.71 11.40 -1.90
N GLN A 30 18.71 12.16 -2.32
CA GLN A 30 20.09 11.66 -2.38
C GLN A 30 20.66 11.52 -0.97
N THR A 31 21.12 10.32 -0.64
CA THR A 31 21.82 10.03 0.62
C THR A 31 23.32 9.89 0.39
N GLU A 32 24.08 9.78 1.48
CA GLU A 32 25.53 9.56 1.41
C GLU A 32 25.86 8.25 0.65
N ASN A 33 27.06 8.21 0.04
CA ASN A 33 27.60 7.03 -0.65
C ASN A 33 26.83 6.59 -1.92
N GLY A 34 26.19 7.53 -2.62
CA GLY A 34 25.54 7.26 -3.92
C GLY A 34 24.28 6.39 -3.82
N LYS A 35 23.68 6.36 -2.63
CA LYS A 35 22.38 5.74 -2.39
C LYS A 35 21.28 6.80 -2.45
N THR A 36 20.07 6.35 -2.74
CA THR A 36 18.88 7.20 -2.83
C THR A 36 17.82 6.66 -1.90
N LEU A 37 17.24 7.55 -1.11
CA LEU A 37 16.06 7.30 -0.29
C LEU A 37 14.82 7.56 -1.15
N CYS A 38 13.97 6.56 -1.24
CA CYS A 38 12.70 6.61 -1.95
C CYS A 38 11.57 6.64 -0.92
N ILE A 39 10.77 7.70 -0.95
CA ILE A 39 9.63 7.88 -0.03
C ILE A 39 8.35 7.70 -0.84
N TYR A 40 7.60 6.65 -0.54
CA TYR A 40 6.30 6.37 -1.14
C TYR A 40 5.23 6.74 -0.14
N GLU A 41 4.48 7.80 -0.43
CA GLU A 41 3.48 8.32 0.49
C GLU A 41 2.14 8.54 -0.21
N ASN A 42 1.07 8.24 0.51
CA ASN A 42 -0.27 8.67 0.18
C ASN A 42 -1.00 9.05 1.47
N ARG A 43 -2.31 9.34 1.39
CA ARG A 43 -3.07 9.80 2.57
C ARG A 43 -3.19 8.77 3.71
N MET A 44 -2.85 7.50 3.48
CA MET A 44 -3.02 6.40 4.44
C MET A 44 -1.72 5.69 4.80
N TYR A 45 -0.70 5.74 3.94
CA TYR A 45 0.53 4.96 4.11
C TYR A 45 1.76 5.78 3.76
N SER A 46 2.85 5.53 4.48
CA SER A 46 4.19 6.06 4.20
C SER A 46 5.21 4.94 4.29
N PHE A 47 5.98 4.74 3.22
CA PHE A 47 7.04 3.74 3.16
C PHE A 47 8.35 4.36 2.70
N THR A 48 9.45 3.92 3.30
CA THR A 48 10.80 4.29 2.87
C THR A 48 11.54 3.10 2.28
N TYR A 49 12.31 3.34 1.22
CA TYR A 49 13.11 2.31 0.56
C TYR A 49 14.44 2.90 0.10
N ILE A 50 15.55 2.30 0.52
CA ILE A 50 16.89 2.76 0.11
C ILE A 50 17.40 1.88 -1.03
N THR A 51 17.82 2.52 -2.12
CA THR A 51 18.41 1.85 -3.29
C THR A 51 19.74 2.48 -3.70
N LYS A 52 20.50 1.80 -4.55
CA LYS A 52 21.63 2.38 -5.27
C LYS A 52 21.13 2.87 -6.62
N GLY A 53 21.32 4.15 -6.92
CA GLY A 53 20.78 4.77 -8.14
C GLY A 53 19.33 5.22 -7.99
N SER A 54 18.54 5.21 -9.07
CA SER A 54 17.19 5.78 -9.08
C SER A 54 16.16 4.94 -8.35
N CYS A 55 15.13 5.60 -7.83
CA CYS A 55 13.98 4.93 -7.24
C CYS A 55 13.16 4.18 -8.30
N PRO A 56 12.65 2.97 -8.00
CA PRO A 56 11.68 2.33 -8.88
C PRO A 56 10.42 3.20 -8.97
N TYR A 57 9.84 3.34 -10.17
CA TYR A 57 8.61 4.13 -10.30
C TYR A 57 7.45 3.54 -9.49
N ALA A 58 7.36 2.21 -9.44
CA ALA A 58 6.32 1.48 -8.72
C ALA A 58 6.94 0.41 -7.81
N LYS A 59 6.40 0.27 -6.60
CA LYS A 59 6.84 -0.75 -5.63
C LYS A 59 5.67 -1.24 -4.81
N THR A 60 5.64 -2.55 -4.57
CA THR A 60 4.65 -3.20 -3.71
C THR A 60 5.21 -3.37 -2.31
N PHE A 61 4.44 -2.94 -1.32
CA PHE A 61 4.72 -3.04 0.10
C PHE A 61 3.66 -3.88 0.78
N ASP A 62 4.03 -4.50 1.89
CA ASP A 62 3.07 -5.10 2.80
C ASP A 62 2.54 -3.98 3.71
N THR A 63 1.21 -3.82 3.80
CA THR A 63 0.59 -2.67 4.50
C THR A 63 0.80 -2.72 6.00
N GLU A 64 1.14 -3.89 6.54
CA GLU A 64 1.49 -4.09 7.94
C GLU A 64 2.86 -3.50 8.30
N ASP A 65 3.71 -3.20 7.29
CA ASP A 65 5.03 -2.60 7.47
C ASP A 65 4.99 -1.05 7.48
N SER A 66 3.80 -0.45 7.39
CA SER A 66 3.68 1.01 7.45
C SER A 66 3.88 1.50 8.88
N GLU A 67 4.72 2.51 9.04
CA GLU A 67 4.90 3.26 10.30
C GLU A 67 3.66 4.09 10.67
#